data_AF-A0A7R9UN90-F1
#
_entry.id   AF-A0A7R9UN90-F1
#
_cell.length_a   1.000
_cell.length_b   1.000
_cell.length_c   1.000
_cell.angle_alpha   90.00
_cell.angle_beta   90.00
_cell.angle_gamma   90.00
#
_symmetry.space_group_name_H-M   'P 1'
#
loop_
_entity.id
_entity.type
_entity.pdbx_description
1 polymer ?
#
loop_
_entity_poly.entity_id
_entity_poly.type
_entity_poly.pdbx_seq_one_letter_code
_entity_poly.pdbx_strand_id
1 'polypeptide(L)'
;AVARFRAGPKLGAGGLIRAYGAAARQLIGEAEGAGVVEVVASTSTVTLGAPIGEVGALYALTGALAPCEVVGEEFADDEVRVTFSVGAGREDELLRRARDATAGCARRVSPPAAAADGDAARDAGQGALR
;
A
#
# COMPACT_ATOMS: atom_id res chain seq x y z
N ALA A 1 -14.05 -1.13 18.34
CA ALA A 1 -14.01 -1.66 19.72
C ALA A 1 -15.41 -2.13 20.14
N VAL A 2 -15.54 -3.17 20.99
CA VAL A 2 -16.84 -3.71 21.46
C VAL A 2 -17.11 -3.28 22.90
N ALA A 3 -18.12 -2.44 23.13
CA ALA A 3 -18.55 -2.06 24.46
C ALA A 3 -19.43 -3.15 25.09
N ARG A 4 -19.21 -3.46 26.37
CA ARG A 4 -19.95 -4.50 27.12
C ARG A 4 -20.55 -3.91 28.39
N PHE A 5 -21.87 -4.08 28.56
CA PHE A 5 -22.59 -3.74 29.79
C PHE A 5 -23.11 -5.02 30.47
N ARG A 6 -22.92 -5.14 31.78
CA ARG A 6 -23.29 -6.34 32.55
C ARG A 6 -24.75 -6.26 32.98
N ALA A 7 -25.62 -7.07 32.36
CA ALA A 7 -27.06 -7.11 32.65
C ALA A 7 -27.52 -8.38 33.42
N GLY A 8 -26.61 -9.22 33.93
CA GLY A 8 -27.01 -10.49 34.55
C GLY A 8 -25.86 -11.39 35.05
N PRO A 9 -26.07 -12.72 35.14
CA PRO A 9 -25.09 -13.67 35.64
C PRO A 9 -23.82 -13.70 34.78
N LYS A 10 -22.70 -14.08 35.40
CA LYS A 10 -21.38 -14.07 34.74
C LYS A 10 -21.37 -15.11 33.61
N LEU A 11 -21.11 -14.67 32.39
CA LEU A 11 -20.75 -15.57 31.29
C LEU A 11 -19.39 -16.18 31.62
N GLY A 12 -19.28 -17.51 31.58
CA GLY A 12 -17.98 -18.18 31.63
C GLY A 12 -17.10 -17.80 30.42
N ALA A 13 -15.82 -18.12 30.46
CA ALA A 13 -14.85 -17.72 29.44
C ALA A 13 -15.29 -18.03 27.99
N GLY A 14 -15.86 -19.22 27.74
CA GLY A 14 -16.39 -19.59 26.42
C GLY A 14 -17.61 -18.76 25.98
N GLY A 15 -18.45 -18.33 26.92
CA GLY A 15 -19.59 -17.45 26.65
C GLY A 15 -19.15 -16.02 26.28
N LEU A 16 -18.04 -15.55 26.87
CA LEU A 16 -17.43 -14.27 26.50
C LEU A 16 -16.88 -14.32 25.07
N ILE A 17 -16.07 -15.33 24.77
CA ILE A 17 -15.43 -15.49 23.46
C ILE A 17 -16.48 -15.50 22.34
N ARG A 18 -17.57 -16.24 22.52
CA ARG A 18 -18.65 -16.26 21.51
C ARG A 18 -19.37 -14.92 21.37
N ALA A 19 -19.65 -14.22 22.47
CA ALA A 19 -20.36 -12.94 22.42
C ALA A 19 -19.53 -11.86 21.70
N TYR A 20 -18.25 -11.73 22.01
CA TYR A 20 -17.36 -10.77 21.34
C TYR A 20 -17.14 -11.15 19.88
N GLY A 21 -16.88 -12.43 19.60
CA GLY A 21 -16.66 -12.90 18.23
C GLY A 21 -17.90 -12.70 17.34
N ALA A 22 -19.10 -12.94 17.88
CA ALA A 22 -20.35 -12.68 17.17
C ALA A 22 -20.56 -11.19 16.88
N ALA A 23 -20.34 -10.33 17.88
CA ALA A 23 -20.46 -8.87 17.70
C ALA A 23 -19.45 -8.33 16.67
N ALA A 24 -18.20 -8.81 16.72
CA ALA A 24 -17.17 -8.41 15.75
C ALA A 24 -17.51 -8.87 14.33
N ARG A 25 -17.94 -10.12 14.15
CA ARG A 25 -18.34 -10.64 12.83
C ARG A 25 -19.55 -9.91 12.26
N GLN A 26 -20.51 -9.56 13.10
CA GLN A 26 -21.66 -8.79 12.67
C GLN A 26 -21.24 -7.42 12.14
N LEU A 27 -20.39 -6.69 12.87
CA LEU A 27 -19.88 -5.39 12.43
C LEU A 27 -19.09 -5.48 11.11
N ILE A 28 -18.28 -6.53 10.95
CA ILE A 28 -17.54 -6.77 9.70
C ILE A 28 -18.51 -7.06 8.55
N GLY A 29 -19.49 -7.95 8.75
CA GLY A 29 -20.46 -8.29 7.71
C GLY A 29 -21.37 -7.11 7.32
N GLU A 30 -21.73 -6.25 8.28
CA GLU A 30 -22.47 -5.01 8.01
C GLU A 30 -21.62 -4.01 7.22
N ALA A 31 -20.32 -3.88 7.54
CA ALA A 31 -19.39 -3.04 6.78
C ALA A 31 -19.12 -3.57 5.36
N GLU A 32 -19.01 -4.89 5.20
CA GLU A 32 -18.92 -5.57 3.90
C GLU A 32 -20.17 -5.29 3.03
N GLY A 33 -21.37 -5.47 3.60
CA GLY A 33 -22.63 -5.20 2.90
C GLY A 33 -22.84 -3.74 2.54
N ALA A 34 -22.29 -2.81 3.32
CA ALA A 34 -22.32 -1.38 3.04
C ALA A 34 -21.27 -0.91 2.02
N GLY A 35 -20.42 -1.81 1.51
CA GLY A 35 -19.33 -1.45 0.59
C GLY A 35 -18.23 -0.60 1.25
N VAL A 36 -18.16 -0.62 2.58
CA VAL A 36 -17.17 0.12 3.39
C VAL A 36 -15.87 -0.67 3.54
N VAL A 37 -15.85 -1.92 3.09
CA VAL A 37 -14.59 -2.59 2.77
C VAL A 37 -14.02 -1.90 1.53
N GLU A 38 -13.19 -0.89 1.79
CA GLU A 38 -12.25 -0.39 0.81
C GLU A 38 -11.60 -1.62 0.19
N VAL A 39 -11.80 -1.81 -1.12
CA VAL A 39 -10.97 -2.74 -1.88
C VAL A 39 -9.57 -2.19 -1.69
N VAL A 40 -8.83 -2.75 -0.73
CA VAL A 40 -7.40 -2.50 -0.58
C VAL A 40 -6.83 -3.05 -1.88
N ALA A 41 -6.79 -2.18 -2.89
CA ALA A 41 -6.11 -2.45 -4.13
C ALA A 41 -4.73 -2.89 -3.68
N SER A 42 -4.43 -4.17 -3.85
CA SER A 42 -3.20 -4.73 -3.32
C SER A 42 -2.08 -3.93 -3.96
N THR A 43 -1.35 -3.14 -3.19
CA THR A 43 -0.32 -2.25 -3.73
C THR A 43 1.02 -2.97 -3.63
N SER A 44 1.76 -2.99 -4.73
CA SER A 44 3.05 -3.63 -4.88
C SER A 44 4.11 -2.55 -5.10
N THR A 45 5.28 -2.70 -4.49
CA THR A 45 6.39 -1.76 -4.65
C THR A 45 7.40 -2.28 -5.66
N VAL A 46 7.82 -1.41 -6.58
CA VAL A 46 8.78 -1.73 -7.64
C VAL A 46 9.81 -0.63 -7.75
N THR A 47 11.08 -0.99 -7.65
CA THR A 47 12.20 -0.07 -7.87
C THR A 47 12.70 -0.17 -9.31
N LEU A 48 12.80 0.98 -9.98
CA LEU A 48 13.33 1.12 -11.34
C LEU A 48 14.60 1.97 -11.32
N GLY A 49 15.64 1.49 -11.98
CA GLY A 49 16.91 2.21 -12.18
C GLY A 49 17.04 2.71 -13.61
N ALA A 50 17.45 3.97 -13.78
CA ALA A 50 17.78 4.58 -15.08
C ALA A 50 18.93 5.59 -14.94
N PRO A 51 19.63 5.97 -16.03
CA PRO A 51 20.59 7.05 -15.99
C PRO A 51 19.97 8.37 -15.51
N ILE A 52 20.72 9.22 -14.82
CA ILE A 52 20.19 10.46 -14.23
C ILE A 52 19.53 11.41 -15.25
N GLY A 53 20.02 11.40 -16.51
CA GLY A 53 19.43 12.17 -17.61
C GLY A 53 18.00 11.77 -17.99
N GLU A 54 17.57 10.57 -17.58
CA GLU A 54 16.26 9.99 -17.89
C GLU A 54 15.28 10.05 -16.71
N VAL A 55 15.66 10.70 -15.60
CA VAL A 55 14.83 10.77 -14.39
C VAL A 55 13.46 11.41 -14.65
N GLY A 56 13.42 12.43 -15.52
CA GLY A 56 12.17 13.10 -15.90
C GLY A 56 11.18 12.15 -16.57
N ALA A 57 11.67 11.19 -17.35
CA ALA A 57 10.86 10.17 -17.99
C ALA A 57 10.26 9.20 -16.97
N LEU A 58 11.00 8.87 -15.90
CA LEU A 58 10.49 8.05 -14.79
C LEU A 58 9.37 8.76 -14.02
N TYR A 59 9.52 10.06 -13.72
CA TYR A 59 8.47 10.83 -13.05
C TYR A 59 7.19 10.94 -13.86
N ALA A 60 7.31 11.10 -15.18
CA ALA A 60 6.16 11.20 -16.08
C ALA A 60 5.27 9.93 -16.04
N LEU A 61 5.82 8.78 -15.64
CA LEU A 61 5.06 7.53 -15.50
C LEU A 61 4.00 7.59 -14.40
N THR A 62 4.20 8.39 -13.35
CA THR A 62 3.20 8.55 -12.28
C THR A 62 1.89 9.17 -12.77
N GLY A 63 1.97 10.09 -13.74
CA GLY A 63 0.79 10.68 -14.37
C GLY A 63 0.11 9.74 -15.37
N ALA A 64 0.81 8.71 -15.86
CA ALA A 64 0.34 7.84 -16.93
C ALA A 64 -0.25 6.50 -16.45
N LEU A 65 0.06 6.06 -15.21
CA LEU A 65 -0.53 4.89 -14.57
C LEU A 65 -1.21 5.32 -13.25
N ALA A 66 -2.50 5.07 -13.09
CA ALA A 66 -3.19 5.23 -11.80
C ALA A 66 -3.74 3.88 -11.32
N PRO A 67 -3.55 3.46 -10.05
CA PRO A 67 -2.75 4.11 -9.01
C PRO A 67 -1.25 3.82 -9.17
N CYS A 68 -0.43 4.86 -9.31
CA CYS A 68 1.03 4.83 -9.30
C CYS A 68 1.55 6.06 -8.55
N GLU A 69 2.30 5.86 -7.48
CA GLU A 69 2.92 6.94 -6.70
C GLU A 69 4.42 6.66 -6.51
N VAL A 70 5.25 7.70 -6.45
CA VAL A 70 6.65 7.54 -6.03
C VAL A 70 6.69 7.47 -4.51
N VAL A 71 7.30 6.42 -3.97
CA VAL A 71 7.46 6.20 -2.52
C VAL A 71 8.88 6.36 -2.02
N GLY A 72 9.86 6.46 -2.93
CA GLY A 72 11.25 6.69 -2.55
C GLY A 72 12.16 6.83 -3.75
N GLU A 73 13.29 7.51 -3.54
CA GLU A 73 14.27 7.82 -4.58
C GLU A 73 15.68 7.76 -4.01
N GLU A 74 16.60 7.21 -4.80
CA GLU A 74 18.02 7.20 -4.50
C GLU A 74 18.79 7.73 -5.72
N PHE A 75 19.60 8.75 -5.49
CA PHE A 75 20.51 9.30 -6.50
C PHE A 75 21.91 8.76 -6.24
N ALA A 76 22.44 7.97 -7.17
CA ALA A 76 23.84 7.58 -7.22
C ALA A 76 24.57 8.39 -8.32
N ASP A 77 25.90 8.26 -8.39
CA ASP A 77 26.74 9.12 -9.23
C ASP A 77 26.34 9.14 -10.72
N ASP A 78 25.90 8.01 -11.29
CA ASP A 78 25.50 7.89 -12.70
C ASP A 78 24.07 7.35 -12.90
N GLU A 79 23.38 6.95 -11.82
CA GLU A 79 22.10 6.26 -11.88
C GLU A 79 21.12 6.80 -10.84
N VAL A 80 19.87 6.99 -11.25
CA VAL A 80 18.76 7.25 -10.35
C VAL A 80 17.94 5.97 -10.17
N ARG A 81 17.56 5.67 -8.93
CA ARG A 81 16.62 4.62 -8.61
C ARG A 81 15.36 5.23 -8.03
N VAL A 82 14.24 4.97 -8.68
CA VAL A 82 12.92 5.46 -8.24
C VAL A 82 12.08 4.26 -7.85
N THR A 83 11.53 4.29 -6.64
CA THR A 83 10.62 3.26 -6.13
C THR A 83 9.19 3.74 -6.30
N PHE A 84 8.41 2.96 -7.03
CA PHE A 84 7.00 3.20 -7.32
C PHE A 84 6.13 2.24 -6.52
N SER A 85 5.01 2.74 -6.03
CA SER A 85 3.91 1.98 -5.45
C SER A 85 2.81 1.91 -6.51
N VAL A 86 2.49 0.69 -6.97
CA VAL A 86 1.54 0.42 -8.07
C VAL A 86 0.54 -0.64 -7.68
N GLY A 87 -0.66 -0.62 -8.29
CA GLY A 87 -1.60 -1.74 -8.15
C GLY A 87 -0.98 -3.08 -8.54
N ALA A 88 -1.26 -4.14 -7.78
CA ALA A 88 -0.72 -5.48 -7.97
C ALA A 88 -1.07 -6.01 -9.37
N GLY A 89 -0.10 -6.66 -10.00
CA GLY A 89 -0.20 -7.16 -11.37
C GLY A 89 0.12 -6.11 -12.45
N ARG A 90 0.49 -4.89 -12.07
CA ARG A 90 0.87 -3.81 -13.01
C ARG A 90 2.37 -3.55 -13.05
N GLU A 91 3.18 -4.34 -12.36
CA GLU A 91 4.64 -4.20 -12.30
C GLU A 91 5.27 -4.31 -13.68
N ASP A 92 4.82 -5.28 -14.49
CA ASP A 92 5.34 -5.50 -15.85
C ASP A 92 4.86 -4.42 -16.83
N GLU A 93 3.68 -3.84 -16.61
CA GLU A 93 3.20 -2.70 -17.38
C GLU A 93 4.06 -1.47 -17.09
N LEU A 94 4.33 -1.19 -15.81
CA LEU A 94 5.19 -0.10 -15.38
C LEU A 94 6.60 -0.24 -15.98
N LEU A 95 7.20 -1.44 -15.89
CA LEU A 95 8.53 -1.68 -16.44
C LEU A 95 8.60 -1.49 -17.95
N ARG A 96 7.57 -1.94 -18.69
CA ARG A 96 7.49 -1.76 -20.14
C ARG A 96 7.43 -0.28 -20.51
N ARG A 97 6.54 0.48 -19.87
CA ARG A 97 6.42 1.92 -20.16
C ARG A 97 7.66 2.70 -19.73
N ALA A 98 8.30 2.30 -18.64
CA ALA A 98 9.57 2.89 -18.24
C ALA A 98 10.65 2.67 -19.30
N ARG A 99 10.73 1.48 -19.88
CA ARG A 99 11.66 1.22 -21.00
C ARG A 99 11.31 2.06 -22.22
N ASP A 100 10.04 2.13 -22.60
CA ASP A 100 9.62 2.92 -23.75
C ASP A 100 9.95 4.42 -23.56
N ALA A 101 9.82 4.94 -22.33
CA ALA A 101 10.10 6.33 -22.00
C ALA A 101 11.60 6.65 -21.86
N THR A 102 12.43 5.67 -21.51
CA THR A 102 13.88 5.84 -21.26
C THR A 102 14.75 5.23 -22.37
N ALA A 103 14.21 5.12 -23.59
CA ALA A 103 14.87 4.50 -24.75
C ALA A 103 15.43 3.08 -24.48
N GLY A 104 14.80 2.33 -23.57
CA GLY A 104 15.16 0.95 -23.20
C GLY A 104 16.10 0.84 -22.00
N CYS A 105 16.57 1.95 -21.43
CA CYS A 105 17.58 1.95 -20.36
C CYS A 105 17.00 1.62 -18.96
N ALA A 106 15.70 1.81 -18.74
CA ALA A 106 15.07 1.47 -17.47
C ALA A 106 15.11 -0.04 -17.18
N ARG A 107 15.60 -0.38 -15.99
CA ARG A 107 15.62 -1.76 -15.51
C ARG A 107 14.96 -1.87 -14.15
N ARG A 108 14.35 -3.03 -13.89
CA ARG A 108 13.92 -3.39 -12.54
C ARG A 108 15.17 -3.65 -11.70
N VAL A 109 15.26 -2.98 -10.56
CA VAL A 109 16.30 -3.20 -9.57
C VAL A 109 15.61 -3.87 -8.38
N SER A 110 16.21 -4.92 -7.82
CA SER A 110 15.72 -5.44 -6.54
C SER A 110 15.82 -4.32 -5.51
N PRO A 111 14.81 -4.12 -4.64
CA PRO A 111 14.97 -3.18 -3.55
C PRO A 111 16.25 -3.54 -2.79
N PRO A 112 17.06 -2.55 -2.35
CA PRO A 112 18.12 -2.85 -1.41
C PRO A 112 17.49 -3.60 -0.23
N ALA A 113 18.17 -4.63 0.28
CA ALA A 113 17.65 -5.57 1.28
C ALA A 113 17.11 -4.93 2.59
N ALA A 114 17.18 -3.61 2.72
CA ALA A 114 16.67 -2.81 3.84
C ALA A 114 15.18 -2.40 3.74
N ALA A 115 14.48 -2.65 2.62
CA ALA A 115 13.09 -2.21 2.43
C ALA A 115 12.03 -3.34 2.54
N ALA A 116 12.37 -4.48 3.17
CA ALA A 116 11.39 -5.53 3.48
C ALA A 116 10.48 -5.18 4.68
N ASP A 117 10.82 -4.15 5.46
CA ASP A 117 10.06 -3.70 6.63
C ASP A 117 9.44 -2.33 6.36
N GLY A 118 8.25 -2.33 5.75
CA GLY A 118 7.48 -1.13 5.41
C GLY A 118 6.02 -1.19 5.82
N ASP A 119 5.68 -1.97 6.84
CA ASP A 119 4.36 -1.96 7.50
C ASP A 119 4.42 -1.11 8.78
N ALA A 120 4.52 0.22 8.67
CA ALA A 120 4.52 1.09 9.86
C ALA A 120 4.19 2.58 9.64
N ALA A 121 3.77 3.05 8.46
CA ALA A 121 3.68 4.50 8.22
C ALA A 121 2.46 4.96 7.42
N ARG A 122 1.25 4.59 7.86
CA ARG A 122 0.02 5.39 7.61
C ARG A 122 -0.92 5.38 8.83
N ASP A 123 -0.37 5.74 10.00
CA ASP A 123 -1.13 6.32 11.11
C ASP A 123 -0.63 7.75 11.34
N ALA A 124 -1.01 8.66 10.45
CA ALA A 124 -0.75 10.09 10.57
C ALA A 124 -1.80 10.86 9.77
N GLY A 125 -3.05 10.80 10.20
CA GLY A 125 -4.15 11.47 9.52
C GLY A 125 -5.45 11.57 10.34
N GLN A 126 -5.39 11.48 11.67
CA GLN A 126 -6.52 11.85 12.53
C GLN A 126 -6.03 12.82 13.61
N GLY A 127 -6.25 14.11 13.37
CA GLY A 127 -6.06 15.13 14.39
C GLY A 127 -6.14 16.57 13.86
N ALA A 128 -7.21 17.26 14.27
CA ALA A 128 -7.43 18.70 14.20
C ALA A 128 -7.90 19.23 12.81
N LEU A 129 -9.01 19.95 12.68
CA LEU A 129 -9.56 20.98 13.57
C LEU A 129 -11.10 20.99 13.56
N ARG A 130 -11.62 21.33 14.74
CA ARG A 130 -12.92 21.95 14.98
C ARG A 130 -12.97 23.37 14.43
#